data_AF-A0A962DUZ6-F1
#
_entry.id   AF-A0A962DUZ6-F1
#
_cell.length_a   1.000
_cell.length_b   1.000
_cell.length_c   1.000
_cell.angle_alpha   90.00
_cell.angle_beta   90.00
_cell.angle_gamma   90.00
#
_symmetry.space_group_name_H-M   'P 1'
#
loop_
_entity.id
_entity.type
_entity.pdbx_description
1 polymer ?
#
loop_
_entity_poly.entity_id
_entity_poly.type
_entity_poly.pdbx_seq_one_letter_code
_entity_poly.pdbx_strand_id
1 'polypeptide(L)'
;MLGQMAFGVLGLAVLIGIAWVFSNNRGAVNWKLVLTGIGLQIGFAVLVLLVPGGKDVFDKLGQGFVKILSFVNEGSNFIFGSLMDTSTYGFIFAFQVLPTIIFFASLMGVLYYLGV
;
A
#
# COMPACT_ATOMS: atom_id res chain seq x y z
N MET A 1 17.05 -12.93 18.16
CA MET A 1 16.10 -11.82 18.39
C MET A 1 16.80 -10.47 18.43
N LEU A 2 17.76 -10.23 19.35
CA LEU A 2 18.49 -8.95 19.43
C LEU A 2 19.21 -8.55 18.12
N GLY A 3 19.86 -9.51 17.45
CA GLY A 3 20.57 -9.23 16.19
C GLY A 3 19.67 -8.74 15.05
N GLN A 4 18.44 -9.24 14.96
CA GLN A 4 17.47 -8.80 13.93
C GLN A 4 16.95 -7.38 14.22
N MET A 5 16.71 -7.05 15.49
CA MET A 5 16.33 -5.71 15.90
C MET A 5 17.45 -4.70 15.64
N ALA A 6 18.69 -5.05 15.99
CA ALA A 6 19.86 -4.22 15.72
C ALA A 6 20.06 -3.99 14.22
N PHE A 7 19.87 -5.03 13.39
CA PHE A 7 19.92 -4.91 11.94
C PHE A 7 18.84 -3.97 11.39
N GLY A 8 17.61 -4.05 11.91
CA GLY A 8 16.51 -3.15 11.52
C GLY A 8 16.80 -1.68 11.86
N VAL A 9 17.31 -1.42 13.07
CA VAL A 9 17.70 -0.05 13.49
C VAL A 9 18.86 0.48 12.65
N LEU A 10 19.86 -0.36 12.37
CA LEU A 10 20.99 0.00 11.51
C LEU A 10 20.53 0.30 10.09
N GLY A 11 19.63 -0.52 9.52
CA GLY A 11 19.04 -0.27 8.20
C GLY A 11 18.33 1.07 8.14
N LEU A 12 17.51 1.40 9.16
CA LEU A 12 16.84 2.69 9.26
C LEU A 12 17.85 3.86 9.33
N ALA A 13 18.89 3.72 10.16
CA ALA A 13 19.95 4.73 10.28
C ALA A 13 20.69 4.95 8.96
N VAL A 14 20.98 3.88 8.20
CA VAL A 14 21.61 3.95 6.88
C VAL A 14 20.71 4.68 5.88
N LEU A 15 19.42 4.36 5.83
CA LEU A 15 18.48 5.02 4.91
C LEU A 15 18.35 6.53 5.20
N ILE A 16 18.28 6.91 6.47
CA ILE A 16 18.28 8.31 6.89
C ILE A 16 19.62 8.97 6.52
N GLY A 17 20.73 8.28 6.73
CA GLY A 17 22.07 8.74 6.36
C GLY A 17 22.20 9.00 4.86
N ILE A 18 21.72 8.08 4.02
CA ILE A 18 21.68 8.26 2.56
C ILE A 18 20.83 9.49 2.20
N ALA A 19 19.61 9.58 2.72
CA ALA A 19 18.72 10.72 2.47
C ALA A 19 19.37 12.06 2.89
N TRP A 20 20.11 12.06 4.00
CA TRP A 20 20.83 13.23 4.48
C TRP A 20 22.04 13.58 3.59
N VAL A 21 22.83 12.59 3.14
CA VAL A 21 23.98 12.82 2.24
C VAL A 21 23.54 13.43 0.91
N PHE A 22 22.44 12.95 0.35
CA PHE A 22 21.83 13.46 -0.88
C PHE A 22 20.94 14.69 -0.68
N SER A 23 20.80 15.19 0.55
CA SER A 23 20.03 16.41 0.82
C SER A 23 20.73 17.64 0.24
N ASN A 24 19.96 18.47 -0.48
CA ASN A 24 20.43 19.71 -1.08
C ASN A 24 20.92 20.73 -0.03
N ASN A 25 20.34 20.73 1.17
CA ASN A 25 20.77 21.59 2.27
C ASN A 25 20.76 20.83 3.60
N ARG A 26 21.88 20.17 3.88
CA ARG A 26 22.09 19.32 5.07
C ARG A 26 21.87 20.05 6.40
N GLY A 27 22.11 21.36 6.44
CA GLY A 27 21.93 22.20 7.63
C GLY A 27 20.49 22.65 7.88
N ALA A 28 19.64 22.63 6.85
CA ALA A 28 18.22 22.98 6.96
C ALA A 28 17.31 21.78 7.25
N VAL A 29 17.89 20.58 7.45
CA VAL A 29 17.13 19.37 7.76
C VAL A 29 16.47 19.52 9.12
N ASN A 30 15.13 19.51 9.13
CA ASN A 30 14.36 19.58 10.36
C ASN A 30 14.32 18.21 11.06
N TRP A 31 15.25 18.00 11.98
CA TRP A 31 15.35 16.74 12.75
C TRP A 31 14.12 16.43 13.60
N LYS A 32 13.38 17.44 14.04
CA LYS A 32 12.09 17.23 14.74
C LYS A 32 11.08 16.57 13.81
N LEU A 33 10.97 17.03 12.56
CA LEU A 33 10.08 16.43 11.56
C LEU A 33 10.50 15.00 11.23
N VAL A 34 11.80 14.75 11.01
CA VAL A 34 12.33 13.41 10.71
C VAL A 34 12.01 12.44 11.85
N LEU A 35 12.32 12.80 13.10
CA LEU A 35 12.06 11.95 14.26
C LEU A 35 10.56 11.75 14.51
N THR A 36 9.74 12.77 14.27
CA THR A 36 8.27 12.65 14.40
C THR A 36 7.72 11.70 13.34
N GLY A 37 8.19 11.78 12.10
CA GLY A 37 7.81 10.86 11.02
C GLY A 37 8.20 9.42 11.31
N ILE A 38 9.44 9.19 11.78
CA ILE A 38 9.90 7.86 12.20
C ILE A 38 9.08 7.33 13.37
N GLY A 39 8.82 8.18 14.37
CA GLY A 39 8.00 7.83 15.53
C GLY A 39 6.58 7.43 15.11
N LEU A 40 5.98 8.16 14.17
CA LEU A 40 4.66 7.85 13.64
C LEU A 40 4.65 6.53 12.85
N GLN A 41 5.68 6.27 12.02
CA GLN A 41 5.82 5.00 11.30
C GLN A 41 5.96 3.80 12.24
N ILE A 42 6.84 3.89 13.25
CA ILE A 42 7.02 2.84 14.25
C ILE A 42 5.76 2.67 15.08
N GLY A 43 5.14 3.78 15.51
CA GLY A 43 3.89 3.77 16.27
C GLY A 43 2.75 3.09 15.50
N PHE A 44 2.61 3.40 14.21
CA PHE A 44 1.66 2.74 13.34
C PHE A 44 1.97 1.24 13.18
N ALA A 45 3.23 0.87 12.96
CA ALA A 45 3.62 -0.54 12.87
C ALA A 45 3.31 -1.32 14.16
N VAL A 46 3.55 -0.72 15.33
CA VAL A 46 3.18 -1.31 16.63
C VAL A 46 1.66 -1.45 16.74
N LEU A 47 0.90 -0.42 16.36
CA LEU A 47 -0.57 -0.44 16.37
C LEU A 47 -1.12 -1.57 15.50
N VAL A 48 -0.57 -1.76 14.30
CA VAL A 48 -1.08 -2.79 13.37
C VAL A 48 -0.60 -4.19 13.75
N LEU A 49 0.68 -4.35 14.10
CA LEU A 49 1.31 -5.67 14.21
C LEU A 49 1.35 -6.25 15.63
N LEU A 50 1.44 -5.41 16.66
CA LEU A 50 1.64 -5.83 18.05
C LEU A 50 0.39 -5.69 18.93
N VAL A 51 -0.48 -4.71 18.65
CA VAL A 51 -1.71 -4.52 19.42
C VAL A 51 -2.69 -5.67 19.15
N PRO A 52 -3.27 -6.30 20.19
CA PRO A 52 -4.29 -7.33 20.02
C PRO A 52 -5.48 -6.81 19.20
N GLY A 53 -5.87 -7.52 18.14
CA GLY A 53 -6.92 -7.09 17.23
C GLY A 53 -6.49 -6.06 16.17
N GLY A 54 -5.25 -5.55 16.21
CA GLY A 54 -4.72 -4.63 15.20
C GLY A 54 -4.74 -5.24 13.80
N LYS A 55 -4.20 -6.46 13.65
CA LYS A 55 -4.22 -7.21 12.39
C LYS A 55 -5.64 -7.47 11.89
N ASP A 56 -6.54 -7.87 12.79
CA ASP A 56 -7.92 -8.22 12.44
C ASP A 56 -8.68 -7.03 11.83
N VAL A 57 -8.41 -5.80 12.28
CA VAL A 57 -9.00 -4.59 11.69
C VAL A 57 -8.52 -4.40 10.24
N PHE A 58 -7.22 -4.54 10.01
CA PHE A 58 -6.65 -4.40 8.67
C PHE A 58 -7.03 -5.56 7.75
N ASP A 59 -7.20 -6.77 8.28
CA ASP A 59 -7.71 -7.90 7.52
C ASP A 59 -9.16 -7.67 7.07
N LYS A 60 -10.00 -7.09 7.94
CA LYS A 60 -11.37 -6.69 7.55
C LYS A 60 -11.37 -5.61 6.47
N LEU A 61 -10.49 -4.61 6.58
CA LEU A 61 -10.31 -3.60 5.52
C LEU A 61 -9.86 -4.26 4.21
N GLY A 62 -8.90 -5.18 4.28
CA GLY A 62 -8.41 -5.96 3.14
C GLY A 62 -9.53 -6.76 2.47
N GLN A 63 -10.39 -7.42 3.24
CA GLN A 63 -11.58 -8.11 2.72
C GLN A 63 -12.55 -7.15 2.02
N GLY A 64 -12.67 -5.91 2.51
CA GLY A 64 -13.39 -4.84 1.82
C GLY A 64 -12.83 -4.55 0.43
N PHE A 65 -11.51 -4.40 0.31
CA PHE A 65 -10.84 -4.21 -0.99
C PHE A 65 -11.00 -5.42 -1.91
N VAL A 66 -10.87 -6.64 -1.38
CA VAL A 66 -11.10 -7.88 -2.16
C VAL A 66 -12.52 -7.92 -2.72
N LYS A 67 -13.52 -7.48 -1.94
CA LYS A 67 -14.89 -7.38 -2.41
C LYS A 67 -15.04 -6.35 -3.53
N ILE A 68 -14.36 -5.20 -3.43
CA ILE A 68 -14.34 -4.22 -4.53
C ILE A 68 -13.72 -4.84 -5.79
N LEU A 69 -12.60 -5.56 -5.65
CA LEU A 69 -11.96 -6.28 -6.76
C LEU A 69 -12.88 -7.34 -7.39
N SER A 70 -13.76 -7.99 -6.63
CA SER A 70 -14.75 -8.89 -7.23
C SER A 70 -15.70 -8.16 -8.20
N PHE A 71 -16.10 -6.92 -7.91
CA PHE A 71 -16.91 -6.12 -8.84
C PHE A 71 -16.13 -5.73 -10.11
N VAL A 72 -14.83 -5.45 -9.97
CA VAL A 72 -13.93 -5.22 -11.12
C VAL A 72 -13.88 -6.47 -12.00
N ASN A 73 -13.75 -7.66 -11.41
CA ASN A 73 -13.70 -8.91 -12.14
C ASN A 73 -15.01 -9.17 -12.90
N GLU A 74 -16.17 -8.96 -12.27
CA GLU A 74 -17.46 -9.09 -12.95
C GLU A 74 -17.59 -8.11 -14.13
N GLY A 75 -17.20 -6.84 -13.95
CA GLY A 75 -17.20 -5.86 -15.04
C GLY A 75 -16.22 -6.20 -16.17
N SER A 76 -15.07 -6.75 -15.83
CA SER A 76 -14.06 -7.17 -16.81
C SER A 76 -14.51 -8.42 -17.57
N ASN A 77 -15.14 -9.38 -16.90
CA ASN A 77 -15.76 -10.55 -17.51
C ASN A 77 -16.89 -10.14 -18.46
N PHE A 78 -17.67 -9.12 -18.12
CA PHE A 78 -18.70 -8.57 -19.01
C PHE A 78 -18.12 -7.98 -20.31
N ILE A 79 -16.99 -7.26 -20.23
CA ILE A 79 -16.37 -6.59 -21.38
C ILE A 79 -15.54 -7.58 -22.23
N PHE A 80 -14.75 -8.44 -21.58
CA PHE A 80 -13.71 -9.24 -22.23
C PHE A 80 -14.03 -10.75 -22.30
N GLY A 81 -15.07 -11.22 -21.60
CA GLY A 81 -15.58 -12.59 -21.69
C GLY A 81 -14.50 -13.65 -21.44
N SER A 82 -14.35 -14.57 -22.40
CA SER A 82 -13.41 -15.70 -22.29
C SER A 82 -11.95 -15.29 -22.23
N LEU A 83 -11.57 -14.07 -22.61
CA LEU A 83 -10.19 -13.57 -22.50
C LEU A 83 -9.74 -13.37 -21.04
N MET A 84 -10.69 -13.33 -20.11
CA MET A 84 -10.42 -13.33 -18.66
C MET A 84 -10.15 -14.73 -18.10
N ASP A 85 -10.46 -15.78 -18.85
CA ASP A 85 -10.30 -17.16 -18.40
C ASP A 85 -8.82 -17.58 -18.37
N THR A 86 -8.28 -17.62 -17.15
CA THR A 86 -6.91 -18.03 -16.89
C THR A 86 -6.65 -19.50 -17.17
N SER A 87 -7.68 -20.35 -17.21
CA SER A 87 -7.53 -21.77 -17.50
C SER A 87 -7.35 -22.05 -18.99
N THR A 88 -7.98 -21.24 -19.85
CA THR A 88 -7.90 -21.38 -21.31
C THR A 88 -6.77 -20.54 -21.91
N TYR A 89 -6.60 -19.30 -21.45
CA TYR A 89 -5.66 -18.34 -22.05
C TYR A 89 -4.49 -17.94 -21.14
N GLY A 90 -4.45 -18.43 -19.90
CA GLY A 90 -3.46 -18.02 -18.92
C GLY A 90 -3.70 -16.62 -18.35
N PHE A 91 -2.74 -16.15 -17.54
CA PHE A 91 -2.80 -14.81 -16.96
C PHE A 91 -2.41 -13.76 -18.01
N ILE A 92 -3.40 -13.19 -18.72
CA ILE A 92 -3.20 -12.03 -19.60
C ILE A 92 -3.26 -10.75 -18.78
N PHE A 93 -2.08 -10.21 -18.48
CA PHE A 93 -1.89 -8.98 -17.71
C PHE A 93 -2.80 -7.82 -18.18
N ALA A 94 -2.93 -7.63 -19.49
CA ALA A 94 -3.72 -6.54 -20.06
C ALA A 94 -5.20 -6.57 -19.64
N PHE A 95 -5.80 -7.76 -19.51
CA PHE A 95 -7.21 -7.90 -19.15
C PHE A 95 -7.42 -8.08 -17.65
N GLN A 96 -6.44 -8.58 -16.91
CA GLN A 96 -6.57 -8.82 -15.47
C GLN A 96 -6.13 -7.64 -14.61
N VAL A 97 -5.20 -6.81 -15.09
CA VAL A 97 -4.62 -5.71 -14.29
C VAL A 97 -5.12 -4.34 -14.73
N LEU A 98 -5.20 -4.07 -16.04
CA LEU A 98 -5.56 -2.73 -16.54
C LEU A 98 -7.01 -2.31 -16.20
N PRO A 99 -8.03 -3.19 -16.27
CA PRO A 99 -9.40 -2.78 -15.92
C PRO A 99 -9.55 -2.33 -14.47
N THR A 100 -8.75 -2.90 -13.56
CA THR A 100 -8.69 -2.46 -12.16
C THR A 100 -8.33 -0.98 -12.06
N ILE A 101 -7.36 -0.50 -12.84
CA ILE A 101 -6.95 0.90 -12.84
C ILE A 101 -8.11 1.80 -13.31
N ILE A 102 -8.79 1.42 -14.39
CA ILE A 102 -9.91 2.20 -14.96
C ILE A 102 -11.06 2.28 -13.97
N PHE A 103 -11.42 1.16 -13.34
CA PHE A 103 -12.47 1.13 -12.33
C PHE A 103 -12.13 1.96 -11.10
N PHE A 104 -10.91 1.84 -10.56
CA PHE A 104 -10.53 2.65 -9.40
C PHE A 104 -10.43 4.13 -9.76
N ALA A 105 -9.99 4.50 -10.97
CA ALA A 105 -10.00 5.89 -11.41
C ALA A 105 -11.42 6.47 -11.46
N SER A 106 -12.40 5.73 -11.98
CA SER A 106 -13.80 6.17 -12.01
C SER A 106 -14.43 6.19 -10.63
N LEU A 107 -14.18 5.18 -9.79
CA LEU A 107 -14.64 5.11 -8.40
C LEU A 107 -14.10 6.29 -7.59
N MET A 108 -12.80 6.58 -7.69
CA MET A 108 -12.20 7.75 -7.04
C MET A 108 -12.80 9.05 -7.56
N GLY A 109 -13.09 9.15 -8.86
CA GLY A 109 -13.81 10.30 -9.43
C GLY A 109 -15.19 10.51 -8.81
N VAL A 110 -15.95 9.43 -8.59
CA VAL A 110 -17.25 9.47 -7.90
C VAL A 110 -17.10 9.85 -6.43
N LEU A 111 -16.18 9.21 -5.70
CA LEU A 111 -15.95 9.52 -4.27
C LEU A 111 -15.54 10.97 -4.07
N TYR A 112 -14.66 11.49 -4.92
CA TYR A 112 -14.24 12.88 -4.89
C TYR A 112 -15.40 13.85 -5.19
N TYR A 113 -16.27 13.51 -6.16
CA TYR A 113 -17.49 14.29 -6.42
C TYR A 113 -18.43 14.29 -5.21
N LEU A 114 -18.50 13.17 -4.47
CA LEU A 114 -19.29 13.04 -3.25
C LEU A 114 -18.61 13.64 -2.01
N GLY A 115 -17.35 14.07 -2.11
CA GLY A 115 -16.59 14.68 -1.02
C GLY A 115 -16.06 13.69 0.03
N VAL A 116 -15.89 12.41 -0.32
CA VAL A 116 -15.25 11.36 0.49
C VAL A 116 -13.79 11.21 0.08
#